data_AF-A0A538ST19-F1
#
_entry.id   AF-A0A538ST19-F1
#
_cell.length_a   1.000
_cell.length_b   1.000
_cell.length_c   1.000
_cell.angle_alpha   90.00
_cell.angle_beta   90.00
_cell.angle_gamma   90.00
#
_symmetry.space_group_name_H-M   'P 1'
#
loop_
_entity.id
_entity.type
_entity.pdbx_description
1 polymer ?
#
loop_
_entity_poly.entity_id
_entity_poly.type
_entity_poly.pdbx_seq_one_letter_code
_entity_poly.pdbx_strand_id
1 'polypeptide(L)'
;MRRSPFLAVPPLVLLLLARFPAPASAHRDDYIDETFVYMTLARNEFELELWGEGRSSEDRASSYWYTSAFEYGITSRWTIDGAGQWTQDRDPLRFGRLRLETRCRFSEEGRLPVDLAASAEY
;
A
#
# COMPACT_ATOMS: atom_id res chain seq x y z
N MET A 1 32.36 -23.80 -7.64
CA MET A 1 31.53 -22.66 -8.11
C MET A 1 30.21 -23.21 -8.63
N ARG A 2 29.12 -23.02 -7.88
CA ARG A 2 27.79 -23.58 -8.17
C ARG A 2 27.03 -22.56 -9.01
N ARG A 3 26.71 -22.88 -10.27
CA ARG A 3 25.93 -21.99 -11.16
C ARG A 3 24.47 -22.00 -10.71
N SER A 4 23.89 -20.82 -10.52
CA SER A 4 22.47 -20.61 -10.23
C SER A 4 21.61 -21.06 -11.43
N PRO A 5 20.46 -21.72 -11.20
CA PRO A 5 19.53 -22.04 -12.27
C PRO A 5 18.64 -20.81 -12.52
N PHE A 6 19.05 -19.95 -13.44
CA PHE A 6 18.10 -18.98 -13.98
C PHE A 6 17.05 -19.77 -14.78
N LEU A 7 15.82 -19.86 -14.26
CA LEU A 7 14.69 -20.38 -15.03
C LEU A 7 14.54 -19.48 -16.26
N ALA A 8 14.85 -20.02 -17.43
CA ALA A 8 14.61 -19.33 -18.69
C ALA A 8 13.10 -19.17 -18.87
N VAL A 9 12.60 -17.95 -18.70
CA VAL A 9 11.19 -17.64 -18.95
C VAL A 9 10.94 -17.81 -20.45
N PRO A 10 10.01 -18.67 -20.88
CA PRO A 10 9.76 -18.91 -22.29
C PRO A 10 9.36 -17.60 -22.98
N PRO A 11 9.87 -17.30 -24.19
CA PRO A 11 9.51 -16.08 -24.93
C PRO A 11 8.00 -15.97 -25.19
N LEU A 12 7.29 -17.10 -25.21
CA LEU A 12 5.82 -17.16 -25.30
C LEU A 12 5.12 -16.52 -24.08
N VAL A 13 5.68 -16.68 -22.88
CA VAL A 13 5.13 -16.09 -21.65
C VAL A 13 5.28 -14.57 -21.67
N LEU A 14 6.45 -14.09 -22.11
CA LEU A 14 6.70 -12.66 -22.35
C LEU A 14 5.76 -12.09 -23.42
N LEU A 15 5.50 -12.84 -24.50
CA LEU A 15 4.59 -12.43 -25.57
C LEU A 15 3.12 -12.37 -25.12
N LEU A 16 2.71 -13.28 -24.23
CA LEU A 16 1.36 -13.30 -23.64
C LEU A 16 1.17 -12.14 -22.66
N LEU A 17 2.19 -11.79 -21.86
CA LEU A 17 2.15 -10.64 -20.96
C LEU A 17 2.05 -9.32 -21.74
N ALA A 18 2.73 -9.20 -22.88
CA ALA A 18 2.67 -8.02 -23.75
C ALA A 18 1.31 -7.82 -24.47
N ARG A 19 0.45 -8.85 -24.51
CA ARG A 19 -0.89 -8.80 -25.13
C ARG A 19 -1.96 -8.18 -24.23
N PHE A 20 -1.64 -7.96 -22.95
CA PHE A 20 -2.47 -7.20 -22.02
C PHE A 20 -1.75 -5.88 -21.72
N PRO A 21 -1.78 -4.87 -22.64
CA PRO A 21 -1.40 -3.53 -22.26
C PRO A 21 -2.45 -3.05 -21.25
N ALA A 22 -2.20 -3.30 -19.96
CA ALA A 22 -2.85 -2.53 -18.93
C ALA A 22 -2.45 -1.06 -19.21
N PRO A 23 -3.40 -0.12 -19.30
CA PRO A 23 -3.03 1.28 -19.33
C PRO A 23 -2.11 1.53 -18.13
N ALA A 24 -0.93 2.07 -18.37
CA ALA A 24 -0.10 2.60 -17.31
C ALA A 24 -0.84 3.83 -16.78
N SER A 25 -1.70 3.60 -15.79
CA SER A 25 -2.39 4.63 -15.05
C SER A 25 -1.44 5.06 -13.95
N ALA A 26 -0.73 6.15 -14.17
CA ALA A 26 -0.08 6.83 -13.06
C ALA A 26 -1.21 7.40 -12.20
N HIS A 27 -1.49 6.74 -11.07
CA HIS A 27 -2.53 7.18 -10.17
C HIS A 27 -1.96 8.31 -9.31
N ARG A 28 -2.82 9.07 -8.64
CA ARG A 28 -2.37 10.17 -7.78
C ARG A 28 -1.40 9.69 -6.67
N ASP A 29 -1.39 8.39 -6.39
CA ASP A 29 -0.58 7.69 -5.41
C ASP A 29 0.76 7.16 -5.95
N ASP A 30 1.12 7.48 -7.21
CA ASP A 30 2.47 7.22 -7.74
C ASP A 30 3.57 8.06 -7.04
N TYR A 31 3.19 8.92 -6.08
CA TYR A 31 4.08 9.69 -5.22
C TYR A 31 4.22 9.02 -3.84
N ILE A 32 5.41 9.09 -3.24
CA ILE A 32 5.76 8.45 -1.96
C ILE A 32 4.78 8.88 -0.83
N ASP A 33 3.83 7.97 -0.55
CA ASP A 33 3.00 7.59 0.63
C ASP A 33 2.65 8.60 1.77
N GLU A 34 3.04 9.87 1.75
CA GLU A 34 2.74 10.77 2.89
C GLU A 34 2.31 12.19 2.50
N THR A 35 2.07 12.45 1.20
CA THR A 35 1.83 13.83 0.74
C THR A 35 0.35 14.21 0.66
N PHE A 36 -0.58 13.25 0.69
CA PHE A 36 -2.01 13.52 0.46
C PHE A 36 -2.89 13.36 1.71
N VAL A 37 -2.61 14.16 2.75
CA VAL A 37 -3.43 14.20 3.98
C VAL A 37 -4.90 14.56 3.69
N TYR A 38 -5.15 15.32 2.62
CA TYR A 38 -6.51 15.76 2.29
C TYR A 38 -7.28 14.81 1.38
N MET A 39 -6.67 13.92 0.59
CA MET A 39 -7.40 13.18 -0.44
C MET A 39 -8.14 11.95 0.11
N THR A 40 -9.14 11.50 -0.66
CA THR A 40 -9.85 10.22 -0.50
C THR A 40 -9.90 9.50 -1.84
N LEU A 41 -9.94 8.17 -1.81
CA LEU A 41 -10.22 7.34 -2.98
C LEU A 41 -11.51 7.74 -3.71
N ALA A 42 -11.56 7.45 -5.02
CA ALA A 42 -12.80 7.61 -5.76
C ALA A 42 -13.86 6.62 -5.25
N ARG A 43 -15.13 6.90 -5.56
CA ARG A 43 -16.23 6.03 -5.14
C ARG A 43 -16.06 4.63 -5.72
N ASN A 44 -16.14 3.63 -4.84
CA ASN A 44 -15.96 2.20 -5.11
C ASN A 44 -14.56 1.83 -5.63
N GLU A 45 -13.58 2.71 -5.45
CA GLU A 45 -12.19 2.40 -5.68
C GLU A 45 -11.63 1.65 -4.47
N PHE A 46 -10.75 0.69 -4.73
CA PHE A 46 -10.13 -0.14 -3.72
C PHE A 46 -8.64 -0.23 -4.02
N GLU A 47 -7.83 0.05 -3.02
CA GLU A 47 -6.39 -0.09 -3.08
C GLU A 47 -5.91 -1.10 -2.04
N LEU A 48 -4.90 -1.87 -2.42
CA LEU A 48 -4.25 -2.85 -1.57
C LEU A 48 -2.75 -2.67 -1.68
N GLU A 49 -2.11 -2.49 -0.53
CA GLU A 49 -0.68 -2.28 -0.44
C GLU A 49 -0.04 -3.33 0.45
N LEU A 50 1.14 -3.78 0.03
CA LEU A 50 1.95 -4.75 0.75
C LEU A 50 3.38 -4.25 0.75
N TRP A 51 3.99 -4.14 1.93
CA TRP A 51 5.40 -3.85 2.04
C TRP A 51 6.07 -4.64 3.15
N GLY A 52 7.38 -4.80 2.99
CA GLY A 52 8.24 -5.47 3.94
C GLY A 52 9.41 -4.58 4.30
N GLU A 53 9.72 -4.49 5.59
CA GLU A 53 10.90 -3.81 6.09
C GLU A 53 11.80 -4.81 6.82
N GLY A 54 13.08 -4.82 6.51
CA GLY A 54 14.08 -5.64 7.21
C GLY A 54 15.13 -4.74 7.86
N ARG A 55 15.36 -4.93 9.16
CA ARG A 55 16.46 -4.29 9.88
C ARG A 55 17.44 -5.35 10.37
N SER A 56 18.71 -5.18 10.02
CA SER A 56 19.81 -6.00 10.52
C SER A 56 20.72 -5.15 11.39
N SER A 57 21.22 -5.72 12.48
CA SER A 57 22.21 -5.10 13.37
C SER A 57 23.42 -6.03 13.45
N GLU A 58 24.63 -5.48 13.49
CA GLU A 58 25.88 -6.25 13.51
C GLU A 58 25.95 -7.28 14.66
N ASP A 59 25.28 -7.00 15.79
CA ASP A 59 25.30 -7.84 17.00
C ASP A 59 23.97 -8.53 17.33
N ARG A 60 22.91 -8.42 16.50
CA ARG A 60 21.58 -8.99 16.80
C ARG A 60 20.95 -9.75 15.64
N ALA A 61 19.94 -10.56 15.97
CA ALA A 61 19.06 -11.18 14.98
C ALA A 61 18.42 -10.13 14.09
N SER A 62 18.26 -10.45 12.80
CA SER A 62 17.46 -9.63 11.89
C SER A 62 15.99 -9.61 12.35
N SER A 63 15.38 -8.43 12.25
CA SER A 63 13.95 -8.24 12.49
C SER A 63 13.29 -7.81 11.19
N TYR A 64 12.16 -8.41 10.89
CA TYR A 64 11.36 -8.16 9.71
C TYR A 64 9.96 -7.70 10.11
N TRP A 65 9.46 -6.70 9.42
CA TRP A 65 8.08 -6.23 9.49
C TRP A 65 7.43 -6.46 8.15
N TYR A 66 6.19 -6.93 8.18
CA TYR A 66 5.34 -7.08 7.01
C TYR A 66 4.07 -6.30 7.29
N THR A 67 3.69 -5.41 6.39
CA THR A 67 2.43 -4.68 6.51
C THR A 67 1.58 -4.97 5.29
N SER A 68 0.30 -5.21 5.55
CA SER A 68 -0.73 -5.16 4.52
C SER A 68 -1.69 -4.04 4.86
N ALA A 69 -1.88 -3.11 3.94
CA ALA A 69 -2.85 -2.05 4.06
C ALA A 69 -3.88 -2.13 2.94
N PHE A 70 -5.07 -1.61 3.21
CA PHE A 70 -6.08 -1.38 2.20
C PHE A 70 -6.71 0.00 2.40
N GLU A 71 -7.20 0.56 1.31
CA GLU A 71 -8.08 1.73 1.30
C GLU A 71 -9.33 1.41 0.47
N TYR A 72 -10.49 1.89 0.89
CA TYR A 72 -11.74 1.77 0.15
C TYR A 72 -12.55 3.07 0.15
N GLY A 73 -12.85 3.57 -1.04
CA GLY A 73 -13.67 4.77 -1.24
C GLY A 73 -15.17 4.47 -1.16
N ILE A 74 -15.81 4.79 -0.05
CA ILE A 74 -17.27 4.69 0.11
C ILE A 74 -17.97 5.71 -0.80
N THR A 75 -17.43 6.93 -0.85
CA THR A 75 -17.82 7.99 -1.79
C THR A 75 -16.56 8.71 -2.25
N SER A 76 -16.67 9.61 -3.23
CA SER A 76 -15.52 10.46 -3.62
C SER A 76 -15.00 11.38 -2.51
N ARG A 77 -15.66 11.42 -1.35
CA ARG A 77 -15.30 12.24 -0.18
C ARG A 77 -15.17 11.45 1.11
N TRP A 78 -15.39 10.13 1.07
CA TRP A 78 -15.37 9.30 2.28
C TRP A 78 -14.64 8.01 1.99
N THR A 79 -13.53 7.83 2.70
CA THR A 79 -12.68 6.65 2.68
C THR A 79 -12.76 5.92 4.02
N ILE A 80 -12.60 4.61 3.98
CA ILE A 80 -12.08 3.82 5.10
C ILE A 80 -10.76 3.17 4.69
N ASP A 81 -9.82 3.05 5.63
CA ASP A 81 -8.56 2.35 5.43
C ASP A 81 -8.22 1.49 6.64
N GLY A 82 -7.33 0.53 6.42
CA GLY A 82 -6.85 -0.34 7.47
C GLY A 82 -5.51 -0.94 7.15
N ALA A 83 -4.66 -1.07 8.18
CA ALA A 83 -3.35 -1.68 8.08
C ALA A 83 -3.14 -2.73 9.18
N GLY A 84 -2.75 -3.94 8.77
CA GLY A 84 -2.26 -4.98 9.66
C GLY A 84 -0.75 -5.07 9.55
N GLN A 85 -0.06 -5.15 10.67
CA GLN A 85 1.39 -5.34 10.73
C GLN A 85 1.75 -6.62 11.46
N TRP A 86 2.67 -7.38 10.88
CA TRP A 86 3.26 -8.58 11.44
C TRP A 86 4.76 -8.41 11.61
N THR A 87 5.31 -9.00 12.66
CA THR A 87 6.74 -8.98 12.96
C THR A 87 7.31 -10.38 12.98
N GLN A 88 8.54 -10.52 12.48
CA GLN A 88 9.30 -11.76 12.51
C GLN A 88 10.74 -11.44 12.91
N ASP A 89 11.12 -11.93 14.08
CA ASP A 89 12.52 -11.95 14.50
C ASP A 89 13.12 -13.32 14.12
N ARG A 90 13.46 -14.16 15.10
CA ARG A 90 14.04 -15.50 14.83
C ARG A 90 13.01 -16.60 14.53
N ASP A 91 11.81 -16.52 15.10
CA ASP A 91 10.63 -17.42 14.90
C ASP A 91 9.54 -17.09 15.96
N PRO A 92 8.25 -17.46 15.77
CA PRO A 92 7.45 -17.43 14.54
C PRO A 92 6.95 -16.00 14.21
N LEU A 93 6.25 -15.85 13.07
CA LEU A 93 5.55 -14.62 12.70
C LEU A 93 4.52 -14.26 13.78
N ARG A 94 4.53 -13.01 14.25
CA ARG A 94 3.61 -12.50 15.27
C ARG A 94 2.81 -11.35 14.71
N PHE A 95 1.53 -11.32 15.06
CA PHE A 95 0.72 -10.13 14.83
C PHE A 95 1.20 -9.02 15.77
N GLY A 96 1.43 -7.83 15.21
CA GLY A 96 1.94 -6.66 15.93
C GLY A 96 0.86 -5.62 16.17
N ARG A 97 0.37 -4.99 15.09
CA ARG A 97 -0.54 -3.85 15.15
C ARG A 97 -1.68 -3.99 14.15
N LEU A 98 -2.88 -3.58 14.56
CA LEU A 98 -3.96 -3.17 13.66
C LEU A 98 -4.07 -1.65 13.72
N ARG A 99 -4.31 -1.03 12.58
CA ARG A 99 -4.76 0.35 12.46
C ARG A 99 -6.00 0.36 11.59
N LEU A 100 -7.03 1.07 12.00
CA LEU A 100 -8.20 1.36 11.19
C LEU A 100 -8.43 2.86 11.18
N GLU A 101 -8.63 3.45 10.02
CA GLU A 101 -8.98 4.85 9.89
C GLU A 101 -10.21 5.03 9.00
N THR A 102 -10.96 6.08 9.29
CA THR A 102 -12.02 6.59 8.41
C THR A 102 -11.80 8.07 8.22
N ARG A 103 -11.96 8.55 6.99
CA ARG A 103 -11.74 9.96 6.63
C ARG A 103 -12.87 10.49 5.77
N CYS A 104 -13.43 11.63 6.14
CA CYS A 104 -14.49 12.31 5.41
C CYS A 104 -14.11 13.76 5.10
N ARG A 105 -14.15 14.14 3.82
CA ARG A 105 -13.90 15.51 3.32
C ARG A 105 -15.21 16.27 3.20
N PHE A 106 -15.20 17.54 3.60
CA PHE A 106 -16.40 18.37 3.51
C PHE A 106 -16.57 19.06 2.15
N SER A 107 -15.49 19.18 1.36
CA SER A 107 -15.48 19.79 0.03
C SER A 107 -14.55 19.04 -0.92
N GLU A 108 -14.63 19.37 -2.21
CA GLU A 108 -13.52 19.07 -3.13
C GLU A 108 -12.39 20.07 -2.91
N GLU A 109 -11.19 19.64 -3.27
CA GLU A 109 -9.96 20.44 -3.18
C GLU A 109 -10.06 21.75 -3.97
N GLY A 110 -9.60 22.84 -3.38
CA GLY A 110 -9.54 24.16 -4.00
C GLY A 110 -10.88 24.85 -4.21
N ARG A 111 -12.01 24.24 -3.78
CA ARG A 111 -13.34 24.87 -3.88
C ARG A 111 -13.60 25.89 -2.78
N LEU A 112 -12.99 25.70 -1.61
CA LEU A 112 -13.09 26.63 -0.49
C LEU A 112 -11.71 27.25 -0.22
N PRO A 113 -11.65 28.41 0.46
CA PRO A 113 -10.37 28.99 0.89
C PRO A 113 -9.56 28.07 1.81
N VAL A 114 -10.26 27.16 2.51
CA VAL A 114 -9.67 26.12 3.36
C VAL A 114 -10.40 24.82 3.12
N ASP A 115 -9.63 23.77 2.88
CA ASP A 115 -10.08 22.41 2.65
C ASP A 115 -10.10 21.64 3.97
N LEU A 116 -11.29 21.22 4.39
CA LEU A 116 -11.52 20.59 5.69
C LEU A 116 -11.94 19.13 5.55
N ALA A 117 -11.36 18.29 6.40
CA ALA A 117 -11.72 16.90 6.56
C ALA A 117 -11.74 16.53 8.04
N ALA A 118 -12.50 15.48 8.37
CA ALA A 118 -12.45 14.84 9.67
C ALA A 118 -11.97 13.39 9.49
N SER A 119 -11.05 12.97 10.36
CA SER A 119 -10.60 11.57 10.44
C SER A 119 -10.70 11.03 11.86
N ALA A 120 -10.84 9.72 11.96
CA ALA A 120 -10.74 8.99 13.22
C ALA A 120 -9.88 7.74 12.97
N GLU A 121 -8.84 7.56 13.78
CA GLU A 121 -7.92 6.41 13.76
C GLU A 121 -8.07 5.60 15.06
N TYR A 122 -8.01 4.27 14.94
CA TYR A 122 -8.07 3.29 16.02
C TYR A 122 -6.95 2.26 15.91
#